data_AF-A0A813AXS1-F1
#
_entry.id   AF-A0A813AXS1-F1
#
_cell.length_a   1.000
_cell.length_b   1.000
_cell.length_c   1.000
_cell.angle_alpha   90.00
_cell.angle_beta   90.00
_cell.angle_gamma   90.00
#
_symmetry.space_group_name_H-M   'P 1'
#
loop_
_entity.id
_entity.type
_entity.pdbx_description
1 polymer ?
#
loop_
_entity_poly.entity_id
_entity_poly.type
_entity_poly.pdbx_seq_one_letter_code
_entity_poly.pdbx_strand_id
1 'polypeptide(L)'
;MGPLVALCQSLAMLHLPLVALGGCVEVTNFSFVNRCSADVILKDWNVVVPTNTSQQVMELRTSGLQRISWRYVDGPWDTDFIELNGDWKGVGTPFCGHPNFASWAGFSMSSRYEALLPGEEGGERFACADPGAELTFSISSCPSAPTSRYYCDFFATQASIRNCSSGFAIYMQERSWALNPDGSRSRTYNATRNIINYWCAPESSNWLGWGVGSFIDCTQRGAPIHLRVTTCID
;
A
#
# COMPACT_ATOMS: atom_id res chain seq x y z
N MET A 1 -67.18 -8.93 -28.93
CA MET A 1 -66.24 -9.81 -28.20
C MET A 1 -64.84 -9.48 -28.68
N GLY A 2 -64.10 -8.66 -27.93
CA GLY A 2 -62.71 -8.29 -28.23
C GLY A 2 -61.88 -8.51 -26.97
N PRO A 3 -60.67 -9.11 -27.06
CA PRO A 3 -59.86 -9.32 -25.88
C PRO A 3 -58.98 -8.09 -25.59
N LEU A 4 -58.83 -7.84 -24.30
CA LEU A 4 -57.95 -6.84 -23.70
C LEU A 4 -56.49 -7.09 -24.09
N VAL A 5 -55.79 -6.03 -24.49
CA VAL A 5 -54.34 -5.98 -24.59
C VAL A 5 -53.79 -5.58 -23.21
N ALA A 6 -53.09 -6.50 -22.55
CA ALA A 6 -52.34 -6.21 -21.33
C ALA A 6 -50.99 -5.56 -21.71
N LEU A 7 -50.79 -4.30 -21.26
CA LEU A 7 -49.49 -3.64 -21.29
C LEU A 7 -48.54 -4.31 -20.28
N CYS A 8 -47.51 -4.98 -20.79
CA CYS A 8 -46.36 -5.40 -20.01
C CYS A 8 -45.42 -4.19 -19.86
N GLN A 9 -45.52 -3.45 -18.75
CA GLN A 9 -44.54 -2.43 -18.41
C GLN A 9 -43.31 -3.13 -17.82
N SER A 10 -42.23 -3.19 -18.60
CA SER A 10 -40.90 -3.54 -18.10
C SER A 10 -40.43 -2.45 -17.13
N LEU A 11 -40.40 -2.76 -15.84
CA LEU A 11 -39.64 -1.98 -14.86
C LEU A 11 -38.16 -2.08 -15.23
N ALA A 12 -37.63 -1.05 -15.86
CA ALA A 12 -36.19 -0.78 -15.82
C ALA A 12 -35.84 -0.46 -14.37
N MET A 13 -35.17 -1.40 -13.68
CA MET A 13 -34.52 -1.11 -12.41
C MET A 13 -33.44 -0.05 -12.66
N LEU A 14 -33.77 1.21 -12.37
CA LEU A 14 -32.75 2.22 -12.11
C LEU A 14 -31.91 1.71 -10.93
N HIS A 15 -30.72 1.21 -11.22
CA HIS A 15 -29.63 1.16 -10.24
C HIS A 15 -29.29 2.60 -9.87
N LEU A 16 -29.92 3.10 -8.82
CA LEU A 16 -29.43 4.28 -8.13
C LEU A 16 -28.06 3.90 -7.54
N PRO A 17 -26.97 4.62 -7.86
CA PRO A 17 -25.70 4.37 -7.20
C PRO A 17 -25.93 4.60 -5.71
N LEU A 18 -25.63 3.57 -4.92
CA LEU A 18 -25.48 3.67 -3.48
C LEU A 18 -24.53 4.85 -3.25
N VAL A 19 -25.06 5.95 -2.72
CA VAL A 19 -24.22 7.08 -2.30
C VAL A 19 -23.37 6.51 -1.17
N ALA A 20 -22.13 6.13 -1.48
CA ALA A 20 -21.17 5.72 -0.47
C ALA A 20 -21.08 6.87 0.53
N LEU A 21 -21.48 6.62 1.77
CA LEU A 21 -21.09 7.46 2.89
C LEU A 21 -19.55 7.40 2.90
N GLY A 22 -18.92 8.44 2.36
CA GLY A 22 -17.47 8.50 2.16
C GLY A 22 -16.72 8.18 3.46
N GLY A 23 -15.57 7.54 3.33
CA GLY A 23 -14.68 7.24 4.45
C GLY A 23 -14.09 5.83 4.46
N CYS A 24 -14.62 4.90 3.67
CA CYS A 24 -14.10 3.54 3.54
C CYS A 24 -14.21 3.03 2.10
N VAL A 25 -13.38 2.05 1.77
CA VAL A 25 -13.37 1.35 0.49
C VAL A 25 -13.44 -0.15 0.70
N GLU A 26 -14.14 -0.87 -0.18
CA GLU A 26 -14.13 -2.33 -0.16
C GLU A 26 -12.89 -2.86 -0.87
N VAL A 27 -12.11 -3.72 -0.18
CA VAL A 27 -11.01 -4.46 -0.81
C VAL A 27 -11.55 -5.81 -1.29
N THR A 28 -11.76 -5.93 -2.60
CA THR A 28 -12.37 -7.11 -3.25
C THR A 28 -11.36 -8.22 -3.54
N ASN A 29 -10.07 -7.86 -3.61
CA ASN A 29 -8.97 -8.79 -3.79
C ASN A 29 -7.70 -8.21 -3.16
N PHE A 30 -6.84 -9.08 -2.63
CA PHE A 30 -5.50 -8.74 -2.19
C PHE A 30 -4.48 -9.69 -2.81
N SER A 31 -3.53 -9.14 -3.56
CA SER A 31 -2.44 -9.92 -4.14
C SER A 31 -1.09 -9.40 -3.68
N PHE A 32 -0.19 -10.33 -3.33
CA PHE A 32 1.21 -10.05 -3.10
C PHE A 32 2.04 -10.61 -4.25
N VAL A 33 2.87 -9.79 -4.87
CA VAL A 33 3.75 -10.14 -5.99
C VAL A 33 5.19 -10.08 -5.52
N ASN A 34 5.87 -11.21 -5.51
CA ASN A 34 7.28 -11.31 -5.17
C ASN A 34 8.13 -11.31 -6.45
N ARG A 35 8.81 -10.20 -6.74
CA ARG A 35 9.80 -10.11 -7.83
C ARG A 35 11.24 -10.29 -7.35
N CYS A 36 11.42 -10.62 -6.08
CA CYS A 36 12.75 -10.84 -5.53
C CYS A 36 13.31 -12.16 -6.05
N SER A 37 14.63 -12.31 -6.01
CA SER A 37 15.35 -13.56 -6.30
C SER A 37 15.26 -14.61 -5.19
N ALA A 38 14.48 -14.36 -4.14
CA ALA A 38 14.30 -15.22 -2.98
C ALA A 38 12.84 -15.19 -2.49
N ASP A 39 12.48 -16.18 -1.69
CA ASP A 39 11.14 -16.30 -1.14
C ASP A 39 10.87 -15.23 -0.07
N VAL A 40 9.61 -14.79 -0.01
CA VAL A 40 9.13 -13.77 0.92
C VAL A 40 8.01 -14.34 1.77
N ILE A 41 8.02 -14.07 3.07
CA ILE A 41 6.94 -14.43 3.98
C ILE A 41 6.09 -13.22 4.33
N LEU A 42 4.77 -13.36 4.17
CA LEU A 42 3.75 -12.44 4.66
C LEU A 42 3.43 -12.76 6.13
N LYS A 43 3.79 -11.86 7.04
CA LYS A 43 3.85 -12.13 8.48
C LYS A 43 2.50 -12.54 9.07
N ASP A 44 1.46 -11.74 8.88
CA ASP A 44 0.18 -11.95 9.59
C ASP A 44 -0.64 -13.12 9.05
N TRP A 45 -0.36 -13.54 7.82
CA TRP A 45 -1.00 -14.71 7.19
C TRP A 45 -0.13 -15.97 7.28
N ASN A 46 1.14 -15.84 7.67
CA ASN A 46 2.13 -16.90 7.63
C ASN A 46 2.21 -17.59 6.25
N VAL A 47 2.11 -16.80 5.19
CA VAL A 47 2.12 -17.27 3.80
C VAL A 47 3.49 -17.00 3.18
N VAL A 48 4.12 -18.04 2.64
CA VAL A 48 5.35 -17.90 1.83
C VAL A 48 4.94 -17.69 0.38
N VAL A 49 5.45 -16.62 -0.23
CA VAL A 49 5.30 -16.29 -1.64
C VAL A 49 6.64 -16.59 -2.34
N PRO A 50 6.71 -17.65 -3.17
CA PRO A 50 7.94 -18.03 -3.85
C PRO A 50 8.51 -16.92 -4.73
N THR A 51 9.83 -16.95 -4.96
CA THR A 51 10.50 -16.04 -5.91
C THR A 51 9.79 -15.97 -7.27
N ASN A 52 9.62 -14.76 -7.80
CA ASN A 52 9.00 -14.48 -9.11
C ASN A 52 7.57 -15.02 -9.27
N THR A 53 6.81 -15.12 -8.17
CA THR A 53 5.41 -15.52 -8.18
C THR A 53 4.49 -14.46 -7.59
N SER A 54 3.18 -14.69 -7.73
CA SER A 54 2.16 -13.92 -7.04
C SER A 54 1.23 -14.85 -6.27
N GLN A 55 0.74 -14.34 -5.14
CA GLN A 55 -0.20 -15.05 -4.28
C GLN A 55 -1.40 -14.15 -4.01
N GLN A 56 -2.61 -14.69 -4.20
CA GLN A 56 -3.83 -14.09 -3.68
C GLN A 56 -4.02 -14.53 -2.22
N VAL A 57 -4.39 -13.59 -1.37
CA VAL A 57 -4.56 -13.84 0.06
C VAL A 57 -5.98 -13.45 0.43
N MET A 58 -6.77 -14.43 0.84
CA MET A 58 -8.21 -14.29 1.06
C MET A 58 -8.59 -14.41 2.54
N GLU A 59 -7.67 -14.92 3.36
CA GLU A 59 -7.88 -15.15 4.78
C GLU A 59 -7.96 -13.83 5.55
N LEU A 60 -8.90 -13.77 6.49
CA LEU A 60 -9.01 -12.66 7.43
C LEU A 60 -7.97 -12.77 8.54
N ARG A 61 -7.53 -11.62 9.03
CA ARG A 61 -6.58 -11.48 10.13
C ARG A 61 -7.28 -11.06 11.41
N THR A 62 -6.74 -11.51 12.54
CA THR A 62 -7.18 -11.12 13.90
C THR A 62 -6.17 -10.25 14.64
N SER A 63 -4.98 -10.07 14.07
CA SER A 63 -3.89 -9.24 14.60
C SER A 63 -3.15 -8.54 13.45
N GLY A 64 -2.29 -7.56 13.76
CA GLY A 64 -1.54 -6.85 12.72
C GLY A 64 -2.41 -6.03 11.77
N LEU A 65 -3.63 -5.68 12.19
CA LEU A 65 -4.65 -5.06 11.31
C LEU A 65 -4.22 -3.73 10.71
N GLN A 66 -3.23 -3.08 11.30
CA GLN A 66 -2.75 -1.75 10.96
C GLN A 66 -1.59 -1.78 9.97
N ARG A 67 -1.06 -2.96 9.64
CA ARG A 67 0.11 -3.09 8.77
C ARG A 67 -0.07 -4.19 7.75
N ILE A 68 0.63 -4.11 6.64
CA ILE A 68 0.93 -5.28 5.79
C ILE A 68 2.44 -5.43 5.85
N SER A 69 2.92 -6.55 6.39
CA SER A 69 4.34 -6.76 6.68
C SER A 69 4.89 -8.00 6.00
N TRP A 70 6.09 -7.88 5.44
CA TRP A 70 6.79 -8.96 4.75
C TRP A 70 8.30 -8.92 5.01
N ARG A 71 8.96 -10.07 4.84
CA ARG A 71 10.42 -10.19 4.86
C ARG A 71 10.89 -11.36 4.02
N TYR A 72 12.17 -11.41 3.68
CA TYR A 72 12.78 -12.60 3.14
C TYR A 72 12.65 -13.77 4.12
N VAL A 73 12.41 -14.98 3.63
CA VAL A 73 12.44 -16.21 4.45
C VAL A 73 13.83 -16.36 5.08
N ASP A 74 14.86 -16.32 4.24
CA ASP A 74 16.28 -16.49 4.59
C ASP A 74 17.07 -15.17 4.52
N GLY A 75 16.53 -14.10 5.10
CA GLY A 75 17.18 -12.79 5.10
C GLY A 75 17.07 -12.06 6.44
N PRO A 76 17.15 -10.72 6.43
CA PRO A 76 17.03 -9.94 7.65
C PRO A 76 15.73 -10.25 8.42
N TRP A 77 15.81 -10.27 9.75
CA TRP A 77 14.72 -10.79 10.59
C TRP A 77 13.58 -9.80 10.81
N ASP A 78 13.83 -8.50 10.66
CA ASP A 78 12.77 -7.50 10.71
C ASP A 78 12.02 -7.43 9.37
N THR A 79 10.78 -6.91 9.42
CA THR A 79 9.90 -6.81 8.26
C THR A 79 9.93 -5.44 7.65
N ASP A 80 9.88 -5.39 6.32
CA ASP A 80 9.37 -4.22 5.60
C ASP A 80 7.84 -4.18 5.76
N PHE A 81 7.25 -2.97 5.74
CA PHE A 81 5.81 -2.85 5.88
C PHE A 81 5.22 -1.57 5.29
N ILE A 82 3.91 -1.66 5.04
CA ILE A 82 3.02 -0.53 4.78
C ILE A 82 2.25 -0.30 6.08
N GLU A 83 2.27 0.94 6.58
CA GLU A 83 1.36 1.38 7.63
C GLU A 83 0.02 1.71 6.96
N LEU A 84 -1.07 1.10 7.44
CA LEU A 84 -2.39 1.25 6.84
C LEU A 84 -3.15 2.46 7.37
N ASN A 85 -2.72 3.03 8.51
CA ASN A 85 -3.41 4.12 9.22
C ASN A 85 -4.90 3.86 9.45
N GLY A 86 -5.22 2.60 9.70
CA GLY A 86 -6.57 2.11 9.90
C GLY A 86 -6.55 0.59 9.99
N ASP A 87 -7.50 0.03 10.73
CA ASP A 87 -7.62 -1.42 10.84
C ASP A 87 -8.21 -1.99 9.55
N TRP A 88 -7.57 -3.02 9.01
CA TRP A 88 -8.11 -3.80 7.89
C TRP A 88 -7.95 -5.29 8.14
N LYS A 89 -9.08 -6.01 8.16
CA LYS A 89 -9.10 -7.44 8.48
C LYS A 89 -8.73 -8.32 7.29
N GLY A 90 -8.92 -7.86 6.06
CA GLY A 90 -8.67 -8.63 4.85
C GLY A 90 -9.76 -8.43 3.80
N VAL A 91 -9.68 -9.23 2.73
CA VAL A 91 -10.59 -9.16 1.58
C VAL A 91 -12.05 -9.30 2.02
N GLY A 92 -12.94 -8.54 1.39
CA GLY A 92 -14.38 -8.50 1.70
C GLY A 92 -14.73 -7.70 2.95
N THR A 93 -13.77 -7.00 3.57
CA THR A 93 -14.02 -6.09 4.69
C THR A 93 -13.72 -4.63 4.31
N PRO A 94 -14.45 -3.65 4.88
CA PRO A 94 -14.17 -2.24 4.64
C PRO A 94 -12.76 -1.86 5.10
N PHE A 95 -12.08 -1.05 4.30
CA PHE A 95 -10.82 -0.41 4.65
C PHE A 95 -11.01 1.11 4.69
N CYS A 96 -10.79 1.72 5.85
CA CYS A 96 -11.03 3.16 6.07
C CYS A 96 -9.72 3.93 6.32
N GLY A 97 -8.58 3.30 6.06
CA GLY A 97 -7.26 3.88 6.31
C GLY A 97 -6.66 4.55 5.08
N HIS A 98 -5.53 5.22 5.30
CA HIS A 98 -4.77 5.95 4.29
C HIS A 98 -3.33 5.45 4.28
N PRO A 99 -2.99 4.42 3.50
CA PRO A 99 -1.73 3.73 3.65
C PRO A 99 -0.53 4.60 3.25
N ASN A 100 0.62 4.27 3.82
CA ASN A 100 1.93 4.85 3.50
C ASN A 100 3.06 3.86 3.81
N PHE A 101 4.26 4.11 3.28
CA PHE A 101 5.45 3.42 3.78
C PHE A 101 5.90 3.97 5.13
N ALA A 102 6.35 3.08 6.00
CA ALA A 102 6.86 3.41 7.32
C ALA A 102 8.25 2.80 7.46
N SER A 103 9.27 3.60 7.17
CA SER A 103 10.64 3.11 6.97
C SER A 103 11.63 3.54 8.06
N TRP A 104 11.22 4.28 9.09
CA TRP A 104 12.12 4.95 10.05
C TRP A 104 13.19 4.07 10.75
N ALA A 105 12.97 2.75 10.88
CA ALA A 105 13.94 1.82 11.46
C ALA A 105 14.91 1.21 10.43
N GLY A 106 14.43 0.99 9.21
CA GLY A 106 15.20 0.38 8.13
C GLY A 106 14.32 -0.18 7.03
N PHE A 107 14.95 -0.72 5.99
CA PHE A 107 14.28 -1.32 4.84
C PHE A 107 15.16 -2.37 4.15
N SER A 108 14.54 -3.36 3.51
CA SER A 108 15.27 -4.46 2.84
C SER A 108 14.91 -4.64 1.37
N MET A 109 13.74 -4.18 0.91
CA MET A 109 13.25 -4.46 -0.44
C MET A 109 12.51 -3.29 -1.06
N SER A 110 12.92 -2.86 -2.26
CA SER A 110 12.12 -1.90 -3.04
C SER A 110 10.70 -2.43 -3.18
N SER A 111 9.68 -1.63 -2.85
CA SER A 111 8.31 -2.14 -2.83
C SER A 111 7.31 -1.09 -3.29
N ARG A 112 6.15 -1.58 -3.71
CA ARG A 112 5.03 -0.81 -4.23
C ARG A 112 3.73 -1.32 -3.66
N TYR A 113 2.80 -0.42 -3.39
CA TYR A 113 1.41 -0.81 -3.19
C TYR A 113 0.46 0.04 -4.03
N GLU A 114 -0.61 -0.60 -4.49
CA GLU A 114 -1.52 -0.07 -5.51
C GLU A 114 -2.97 -0.42 -5.21
N ALA A 115 -3.87 0.53 -5.43
CA ALA A 115 -5.30 0.36 -5.53
C ALA A 115 -5.69 0.29 -7.01
N LEU A 116 -6.04 -0.91 -7.46
CA LEU A 116 -6.35 -1.24 -8.85
C LEU A 116 -7.86 -1.43 -9.03
N LEU A 117 -8.36 -1.20 -10.24
CA LEU A 117 -9.74 -1.51 -10.58
C LEU A 117 -9.98 -3.03 -10.54
N PRO A 118 -11.02 -3.51 -9.83
CA PRO A 118 -11.37 -4.93 -9.83
C PRO A 118 -11.83 -5.44 -11.20
N GLY A 119 -11.57 -6.72 -11.48
CA GLY A 119 -12.16 -7.42 -12.64
C GLY A 119 -11.45 -7.21 -13.98
N GLU A 120 -10.41 -6.38 -14.04
CA GLU A 120 -9.55 -6.31 -15.22
C GLU A 120 -8.42 -7.35 -15.11
N GLU A 121 -8.32 -8.22 -16.13
CA GLU A 121 -7.25 -9.21 -16.23
C GLU A 121 -5.89 -8.48 -16.28
N GLY A 122 -4.98 -8.81 -15.36
CA GLY A 122 -3.70 -8.10 -15.18
C GLY A 122 -3.76 -6.90 -14.22
N GLY A 123 -4.94 -6.30 -14.00
CA GLY A 123 -5.15 -5.21 -13.04
C GLY A 123 -4.15 -4.07 -13.23
N GLU A 124 -4.14 -3.44 -14.40
CA GLU A 124 -3.16 -2.38 -14.72
C GLU A 124 -3.73 -0.97 -14.52
N ARG A 125 -5.05 -0.83 -14.42
CA ARG A 125 -5.70 0.47 -14.22
C ARG A 125 -5.91 0.77 -12.75
N PHE A 126 -5.55 2.00 -12.38
CA PHE A 126 -5.74 2.51 -11.03
C PHE A 126 -7.20 2.88 -10.75
N ALA A 127 -7.65 2.60 -9.52
CA ALA A 127 -9.03 2.84 -9.09
C ALA A 127 -9.31 4.29 -8.66
N CYS A 128 -8.27 5.05 -8.29
CA CYS A 128 -8.41 6.41 -7.78
C CYS A 128 -7.23 7.31 -8.19
N ALA A 129 -7.32 8.60 -7.86
CA ALA A 129 -6.33 9.61 -8.21
C ALA A 129 -5.06 9.61 -7.32
N ASP A 130 -5.09 8.91 -6.19
CA ASP A 130 -3.93 8.70 -5.32
C ASP A 130 -3.76 7.20 -4.99
N PRO A 131 -3.57 6.36 -6.04
CA PRO A 131 -3.73 4.92 -5.98
C PRO A 131 -2.63 4.19 -5.23
N GLY A 132 -1.65 4.89 -4.66
CA GLY A 132 -0.61 4.28 -3.86
C GLY A 132 0.76 4.84 -4.18
N ALA A 133 1.78 4.05 -3.88
CA ALA A 133 3.11 4.56 -3.68
C ALA A 133 4.18 3.51 -3.92
N GLU A 134 5.39 3.98 -4.14
CA GLU A 134 6.60 3.19 -4.28
C GLU A 134 7.72 3.70 -3.38
N LEU A 135 8.52 2.76 -2.92
CA LEU A 135 9.77 3.00 -2.23
C LEU A 135 10.86 2.19 -2.93
N THR A 136 11.78 2.88 -3.57
CA THR A 136 12.91 2.26 -4.28
C THR A 136 14.10 2.06 -3.33
N PHE A 137 14.86 1.01 -3.52
CA PHE A 137 15.93 0.64 -2.62
C PHE A 137 17.12 0.08 -3.39
N SER A 138 18.32 0.40 -2.93
CA SER A 138 19.53 -0.29 -3.38
C SER A 138 20.53 -0.36 -2.24
N ILE A 139 20.94 -1.58 -1.89
CA ILE A 139 21.90 -1.88 -0.83
C ILE A 139 23.19 -1.08 -1.01
N SER A 140 23.70 -0.99 -2.25
CA SER A 140 24.96 -0.30 -2.54
C SER A 140 24.88 1.22 -2.33
N SER A 141 23.67 1.78 -2.30
CA SER A 141 23.43 3.21 -2.08
C SER A 141 22.92 3.54 -0.68
N CYS A 142 22.70 2.53 0.17
CA CYS A 142 22.23 2.76 1.53
C CYS A 142 23.31 3.50 2.33
N PRO A 143 22.96 4.56 3.10
CA PRO A 143 23.94 5.27 3.92
C PRO A 143 24.35 4.53 5.21
N SER A 144 23.81 3.33 5.46
CA SER A 144 24.23 2.43 6.53
C SER A 144 24.58 1.04 5.99
N ALA A 145 25.27 0.24 6.81
CA ALA A 145 25.61 -1.12 6.44
C ALA A 145 24.43 -2.08 6.70
N PRO A 146 24.32 -3.18 5.91
CA PRO A 146 23.43 -4.28 6.24
C PRO A 146 23.71 -4.86 7.62
N THR A 147 22.65 -5.24 8.32
CA THR A 147 22.72 -5.98 9.58
C THR A 147 21.85 -7.23 9.49
N SER A 148 21.76 -7.99 10.59
CA SER A 148 20.78 -9.08 10.69
C SER A 148 19.33 -8.59 10.68
N ARG A 149 19.08 -7.29 10.92
CA ARG A 149 17.73 -6.71 11.05
C ARG A 149 17.18 -6.22 9.72
N TYR A 150 17.96 -5.42 9.01
CA TYR A 150 17.62 -4.85 7.71
C TYR A 150 18.86 -4.79 6.81
N TYR A 151 18.67 -4.76 5.49
CA TYR A 151 19.76 -4.43 4.58
C TYR A 151 20.14 -2.95 4.60
N CYS A 152 19.22 -2.08 5.00
CA CYS A 152 19.47 -0.67 5.26
C CYS A 152 19.00 -0.35 6.69
N ASP A 153 19.81 -0.73 7.69
CA ASP A 153 19.46 -0.61 9.11
C ASP A 153 19.94 0.73 9.66
N PHE A 154 18.99 1.56 10.07
CA PHE A 154 19.30 2.83 10.72
C PHE A 154 18.92 2.88 12.19
N PHE A 155 18.15 1.89 12.66
CA PHE A 155 17.94 1.67 14.08
C PHE A 155 19.27 1.51 14.81
N ALA A 156 20.26 0.87 14.17
CA ALA A 156 21.62 0.71 14.68
C ALA A 156 22.30 2.03 15.11
N THR A 157 21.89 3.17 14.54
CA THR A 157 22.49 4.49 14.84
C THR A 157 21.61 5.39 15.72
N GLN A 158 20.34 5.00 15.98
CA GLN A 158 19.27 5.80 16.62
C GLN A 158 19.00 7.21 16.06
N ALA A 159 19.87 7.73 15.19
CA ALA A 159 19.83 9.08 14.66
C ALA A 159 18.71 9.29 13.63
N SER A 160 18.31 8.25 12.89
CA SER A 160 17.26 8.34 11.87
C SER A 160 15.87 8.60 12.46
N ILE A 161 15.58 7.95 13.58
CA ILE A 161 14.28 8.00 14.25
C ILE A 161 14.05 9.35 14.92
N ARG A 162 15.13 10.04 15.31
CA ARG A 162 15.06 11.30 16.09
C ARG A 162 15.35 12.56 15.26
N ASN A 163 15.77 12.41 14.01
CA ASN A 163 16.14 13.52 13.14
C ASN A 163 15.73 13.28 11.68
N CYS A 164 14.73 14.04 11.23
CA CYS A 164 14.24 14.09 9.85
C CYS A 164 15.20 14.70 8.83
N SER A 165 16.35 15.20 9.28
CA SER A 165 17.45 15.68 8.44
C SER A 165 18.65 14.74 8.46
N SER A 166 18.51 13.54 9.03
CA SER A 166 19.54 12.49 8.97
C SER A 166 19.75 12.01 7.53
N GLY A 167 20.93 11.44 7.26
CA GLY A 167 21.23 10.85 5.94
C GLY A 167 20.22 9.77 5.53
N PHE A 168 19.66 9.03 6.51
CA PHE A 168 18.57 8.09 6.24
C PHE A 168 17.29 8.75 5.78
N ALA A 169 16.83 9.75 6.54
CA ALA A 169 15.59 10.45 6.26
C ALA A 169 15.63 11.06 4.85
N ILE A 170 16.76 11.68 4.50
CA ILE A 170 17.02 12.21 3.16
C ILE A 170 17.01 11.07 2.13
N TYR A 171 17.74 9.98 2.37
CA TYR A 171 17.78 8.83 1.47
C TYR A 171 16.39 8.23 1.20
N MET A 172 15.59 7.99 2.23
CA MET A 172 14.24 7.44 2.08
C MET A 172 13.30 8.42 1.38
N GLN A 173 13.40 9.72 1.70
CA GLN A 173 12.62 10.74 1.02
C GLN A 173 12.94 10.78 -0.48
N GLU A 174 14.22 10.72 -0.86
CA GLU A 174 14.68 10.71 -2.26
C GLU A 174 14.31 9.45 -3.03
N ARG A 175 13.92 8.38 -2.32
CA ARG A 175 13.52 7.10 -2.93
C ARG A 175 12.02 6.80 -2.85
N SER A 176 11.27 7.72 -2.26
CA SER A 176 9.81 7.66 -2.11
C SER A 176 9.13 8.34 -3.30
N TRP A 177 8.13 7.65 -3.89
CA TRP A 177 7.39 8.12 -5.05
C TRP A 177 5.88 7.88 -4.90
N ALA A 178 5.09 8.92 -5.12
CA ALA A 178 3.65 8.83 -5.32
C ALA A 178 3.36 8.28 -6.72
N LEU A 179 2.40 7.35 -6.82
CA LEU A 179 1.87 6.87 -8.09
C LEU A 179 0.72 7.76 -8.53
N ASN A 180 0.77 8.25 -9.77
CA ASN A 180 -0.31 9.04 -10.37
C ASN A 180 -1.26 8.12 -11.14
N PRO A 181 -2.53 8.53 -11.37
CA PRO A 181 -3.53 7.72 -12.06
C PRO A 181 -3.18 7.39 -13.52
N ASP A 182 -2.18 8.05 -14.10
CA ASP A 182 -1.65 7.77 -15.44
C ASP A 182 -0.44 6.82 -15.46
N GLY A 183 -0.03 6.28 -14.31
CA GLY A 183 1.16 5.42 -14.21
C GLY A 183 2.46 6.17 -13.93
N SER A 184 2.47 7.50 -14.01
CA SER A 184 3.67 8.30 -13.74
C SER A 184 3.99 8.37 -12.24
N ARG A 185 5.23 8.78 -11.93
CA ARG A 185 5.73 8.95 -10.55
C ARG A 185 5.96 10.42 -10.24
N SER A 186 5.58 10.86 -9.04
CA SER A 186 5.89 12.20 -8.51
C SER A 186 6.32 12.13 -7.04
N ARG A 187 6.82 13.22 -6.46
CA ARG A 187 7.22 13.25 -5.03
C ARG A 187 6.05 13.38 -4.07
N THR A 188 4.98 14.00 -4.55
CA THR A 188 3.71 14.18 -3.85
C THR A 188 2.59 13.93 -4.85
N TYR A 189 1.38 13.68 -4.36
CA TYR A 189 0.22 13.69 -5.23
C TYR A 189 -0.07 15.12 -5.68
N ASN A 190 -0.25 15.33 -6.99
CA ASN A 190 -0.54 16.64 -7.56
C ASN A 190 -1.80 17.28 -6.97
N ALA A 191 -2.78 16.47 -6.54
CA ALA A 191 -4.06 16.93 -6.03
C ALA A 191 -4.04 17.36 -4.55
N THR A 192 -3.23 16.73 -3.70
CA THR A 192 -3.34 16.84 -2.23
C THR A 192 -2.04 17.29 -1.54
N ARG A 193 -0.92 17.42 -2.27
CA ARG A 193 0.43 17.70 -1.73
C ARG A 193 0.89 16.74 -0.62
N ASN A 194 0.19 15.64 -0.40
CA ASN A 194 0.57 14.64 0.58
C ASN A 194 1.83 13.89 0.11
N ILE A 195 2.65 13.54 1.09
CA ILE A 195 3.81 12.66 0.92
C ILE A 195 3.40 11.21 1.21
N ILE A 196 4.19 10.28 0.72
CA ILE A 196 3.84 8.84 0.70
C ILE A 196 4.61 7.99 1.72
N ASN A 197 5.51 8.59 2.49
CA ASN A 197 6.37 7.87 3.42
C ASN A 197 6.70 8.71 4.66
N TYR A 198 6.62 8.09 5.83
CA TYR A 198 7.29 8.57 7.04
C TYR A 198 8.78 8.20 6.97
N TRP A 199 9.61 9.11 6.46
CA TRP A 199 11.06 8.93 6.35
C TRP A 199 11.82 9.12 7.67
N CYS A 200 11.14 9.59 8.70
CA CYS A 200 11.59 9.71 10.09
C CYS A 200 10.39 9.49 11.01
N ALA A 201 10.64 9.17 12.28
CA ALA A 201 9.55 8.89 13.21
C ALA A 201 8.89 10.20 13.70
N PRO A 202 7.58 10.18 14.02
CA PRO A 202 6.86 11.36 14.53
C PRO A 202 7.48 11.99 15.80
N GLU A 203 8.26 11.23 16.56
CA GLU A 203 9.00 11.68 17.75
C GLU A 203 10.26 12.50 17.42
N SER A 204 10.61 12.66 16.13
CA SER A 204 11.75 13.48 15.71
C SER A 204 11.58 14.95 16.10
N SER A 205 12.67 15.59 16.56
CA SER A 205 12.63 16.99 17.03
C SER A 205 12.29 18.00 15.94
N ASN A 206 12.47 17.63 14.67
CA ASN A 206 12.18 18.42 13.48
C ASN A 206 11.10 17.75 12.61
N TRP A 207 10.22 16.96 13.23
CA TRP A 207 9.06 16.40 12.56
C TRP A 207 8.17 17.52 12.01
N LEU A 208 7.89 17.49 10.70
CA LEU A 208 7.24 18.60 10.01
C LEU A 208 5.70 18.58 10.10
N GLY A 209 5.10 17.53 10.65
CA GLY A 209 3.65 17.49 10.90
C GLY A 209 2.74 17.38 9.66
N TRP A 210 3.25 16.99 8.49
CA TRP A 210 2.46 16.90 7.26
C TRP A 210 1.54 15.66 7.20
N GLY A 211 0.50 15.76 6.36
CA GLY A 211 -0.34 14.63 5.96
C GLY A 211 0.44 13.62 5.13
N VAL A 212 0.66 12.45 5.72
CA VAL A 212 1.24 11.28 5.04
C VAL A 212 0.11 10.30 4.78
N GLY A 213 -0.03 9.86 3.54
CA GLY A 213 -1.09 8.91 3.21
C GLY A 213 -1.48 8.96 1.74
N SER A 214 -2.10 7.88 1.33
CA SER A 214 -2.66 7.63 0.00
C SER A 214 -4.10 7.11 0.14
N PHE A 215 -4.75 6.78 -0.97
CA PHE A 215 -6.11 6.25 -1.01
C PHE A 215 -7.17 7.21 -0.45
N ILE A 216 -6.89 8.50 -0.34
CA ILE A 216 -7.87 9.51 0.08
C ILE A 216 -8.98 9.60 -0.97
N ASP A 217 -8.64 9.66 -2.25
CA ASP A 217 -9.65 9.66 -3.31
C ASP A 217 -10.37 8.30 -3.39
N CYS A 218 -9.64 7.20 -3.15
CA CYS A 218 -10.21 5.85 -3.07
C CYS A 218 -11.31 5.75 -1.99
N THR A 219 -11.03 6.16 -0.74
CA THR A 219 -12.00 6.06 0.37
C THR A 219 -13.10 7.12 0.30
N GLN A 220 -12.83 8.30 -0.29
CA GLN A 220 -13.86 9.33 -0.54
C GLN A 220 -14.89 8.86 -1.58
N ARG A 221 -14.45 8.19 -2.65
CA ARG A 221 -15.34 7.65 -3.68
C ARG A 221 -16.03 6.36 -3.25
N GLY A 222 -15.40 5.58 -2.37
CA GLY A 222 -15.90 4.29 -1.93
C GLY A 222 -16.01 3.24 -3.02
N ALA A 223 -15.31 3.44 -4.15
CA ALA A 223 -15.30 2.51 -5.27
C ALA A 223 -14.44 1.28 -4.93
N PRO A 224 -14.93 0.04 -5.10
CA PRO A 224 -14.18 -1.16 -4.72
C PRO A 224 -12.80 -1.24 -5.39
N ILE A 225 -11.82 -1.80 -4.67
CA ILE A 225 -10.44 -1.90 -5.14
C ILE A 225 -9.90 -3.33 -5.08
N HIS A 226 -8.92 -3.60 -5.93
CA HIS A 226 -7.94 -4.67 -5.74
C HIS A 226 -6.68 -4.04 -5.14
N LEU A 227 -6.34 -4.40 -3.90
CA LEU A 227 -5.08 -4.02 -3.28
C LEU A 227 -3.95 -4.94 -3.77
N ARG A 228 -2.90 -4.39 -4.35
CA ARG A 228 -1.70 -5.14 -4.74
C ARG A 228 -0.49 -4.60 -4.01
N VAL A 229 0.35 -5.50 -3.49
CA VAL A 229 1.71 -5.18 -3.04
C VAL A 229 2.69 -5.92 -3.93
N THR A 230 3.69 -5.21 -4.46
CA THR A 230 4.77 -5.78 -5.26
C THR A 230 6.09 -5.46 -4.57
N THR A 231 6.94 -6.46 -4.36
CA THR A 231 8.26 -6.28 -3.75
C THR A 231 9.39 -6.66 -4.71
N CYS A 232 10.57 -6.11 -4.46
CA CYS A 232 11.71 -6.01 -5.36
C CYS A 232 11.35 -5.38 -6.72
N ILE A 233 10.72 -4.21 -6.67
CA ILE A 233 10.55 -3.36 -7.87
C ILE A 233 11.88 -2.71 -8.27
N ASP A 234 12.06 -2.49 -9.58
CA ASP A 234 13.22 -1.82 -10.17
C ASP A 234 13.18 -0.29 -10.01
#